data_AF-A0A2T2UUV5-F1
#
_entry.id   AF-A0A2T2UUV5-F1
#
_cell.length_a   1.000
_cell.length_b   1.000
_cell.length_c   1.000
_cell.angle_alpha   90.00
_cell.angle_beta   90.00
_cell.angle_gamma   90.00
#
_symmetry.space_group_name_H-M   'P 1'
#
loop_
_entity.id
_entity.type
_entity.pdbx_description
1 polymer ?
#
loop_
_entity_poly.entity_id
_entity_poly.type
_entity_poly.pdbx_seq_one_letter_code
_entity_poly.pdbx_strand_id
1 'polypeptide(L)' 'MGSAALAYLAAGIGAGLAAIGAGVGIGWLASSSMEGAARQPEATDDIRNLMIISAALIEGVALFALIICLLLAVNIFI' A
#
# COMPACT_ATOMS: atom_id res chain seq x y z
N MET A 1 -25.11 9.99 15.34
CA MET A 1 -24.80 9.53 13.96
C MET A 1 -25.31 8.11 13.85
N GLY A 2 -25.95 7.73 12.73
CA GLY A 2 -26.33 6.33 12.50
C GLY A 2 -25.10 5.43 12.35
N SER A 3 -25.22 4.14 12.66
CA SER A 3 -24.13 3.15 12.54
C SER A 3 -23.50 3.15 11.14
N ALA A 4 -24.31 3.25 10.09
CA ALA A 4 -23.83 3.35 8.70
C ALA A 4 -22.95 4.59 8.46
N ALA A 5 -23.29 5.74 9.04
CA ALA A 5 -22.49 6.96 8.89
C ALA A 5 -21.11 6.83 9.55
N LEU A 6 -21.02 6.10 10.68
CA LEU A 6 -19.74 5.80 11.32
C LEU A 6 -18.92 4.80 10.51
N ALA A 7 -19.56 3.79 9.90
CA ALA A 7 -18.88 2.83 9.02
C ALA A 7 -18.26 3.52 7.80
N TYR A 8 -18.98 4.44 7.15
CA TYR A 8 -18.46 5.20 6.00
C TYR A 8 -17.31 6.12 6.37
N LEU A 9 -17.40 6.78 7.53
CA LEU A 9 -16.31 7.62 8.03
C LEU A 9 -15.06 6.79 8.32
N ALA A 10 -15.21 5.64 8.99
CA ALA A 10 -14.11 4.73 9.28
C ALA A 10 -13.48 4.17 8.00
N ALA A 11 -14.30 3.79 7.01
CA ALA A 11 -13.84 3.33 5.71
C ALA A 11 -13.00 4.39 4.97
N GLY A 12 -13.47 5.64 4.94
CA GLY A 12 -12.75 6.74 4.29
C GLY A 12 -11.41 7.05 4.96
N ILE A 13 -11.40 7.11 6.29
CA ILE A 13 -10.16 7.34 7.06
C ILE A 13 -9.19 6.17 6.89
N GLY A 14 -9.68 4.94 7.02
CA GLY A 14 -8.88 3.72 6.86
C GLY A 14 -8.23 3.63 5.49
N ALA A 15 -9.00 3.91 4.42
CA ALA A 15 -8.50 3.90 3.06
C ALA A 15 -7.42 4.97 2.84
N GLY A 16 -7.62 6.18 3.37
CA GLY A 16 -6.63 7.26 3.30
C GLY A 16 -5.32 6.89 4.01
N LEU A 17 -5.41 6.31 5.21
CA LEU A 17 -4.23 5.87 5.96
C LEU A 17 -3.50 4.73 5.26
N ALA A 18 -4.23 3.75 4.71
CA ALA A 18 -3.65 2.66 3.94
C ALA A 18 -2.90 3.17 2.70
N ALA A 19 -3.51 4.11 1.96
CA ALA A 19 -2.88 4.73 0.79
C ALA A 19 -1.62 5.51 1.15
N ILE A 20 -1.63 6.28 2.24
CA ILE A 20 -0.45 7.00 2.72
C ILE A 20 0.66 6.01 3.13
N GLY A 21 0.32 4.98 3.89
CA GLY A 21 1.29 3.96 4.32
C GLY A 21 1.95 3.25 3.14
N ALA A 22 1.15 2.83 2.16
CA ALA A 22 1.64 2.22 0.94
C ALA A 22 2.54 3.17 0.13
N GLY A 23 2.10 4.41 -0.08
CA GLY A 23 2.86 5.41 -0.82
C GLY A 23 4.21 5.75 -0.20
N VAL A 24 4.26 5.89 1.13
CA VAL A 24 5.53 6.11 1.87
C VAL A 24 6.43 4.89 1.76
N GLY A 25 5.90 3.69 1.98
CA GLY A 25 6.67 2.45 1.89
C GLY A 25 7.28 2.22 0.52
N ILE A 26 6.49 2.40 -0.55
CA ILE A 26 6.97 2.28 -1.93
C ILE A 26 7.97 3.39 -2.28
N GLY A 27 7.71 4.62 -1.85
CA GLY A 27 8.63 5.75 -2.09
C GLY A 27 10.02 5.51 -1.50
N TRP A 28 10.09 5.03 -0.25
CA TRP A 28 11.36 4.66 0.38
C TRP A 28 12.03 3.47 -0.31
N LEU A 29 11.28 2.41 -0.60
CA LEU A 29 11.77 1.24 -1.31
C LEU A 29 12.40 1.63 -2.67
N ALA A 30 11.70 2.47 -3.44
CA ALA A 30 12.16 2.94 -4.74
C ALA A 30 13.44 3.78 -4.61
N SER A 31 13.47 4.74 -3.65
CA SER A 31 14.65 5.58 -3.42
C SER A 31 15.90 4.74 -3.10
N SER A 32 15.78 3.80 -2.14
CA SER A 32 16.89 2.93 -1.75
C SER A 32 17.34 2.02 -2.90
N SER A 33 16.42 1.54 -3.72
CA SER A 33 16.73 0.71 -4.89
C SER A 33 17.47 1.51 -5.97
N MET A 34 17.06 2.76 -6.22
CA MET A 34 17.74 3.65 -7.17
C MET A 34 19.15 4.02 -6.70
N GLU A 35 19.34 4.31 -5.41
CA GLU A 35 20.67 4.55 -4.83
C GLU A 35 21.56 3.30 -4.93
N GLY A 36 21.01 2.12 -4.65
CA GLY A 36 21.71 0.85 -4.78
C GLY A 36 22.17 0.59 -6.21
N ALA A 37 21.27 0.75 -7.18
CA ALA A 37 21.58 0.57 -8.60
C ALA A 37 22.62 1.59 -9.11
N ALA A 38 22.58 2.83 -8.62
CA ALA A 38 23.57 3.84 -8.97
C ALA A 38 24.97 3.51 -8.41
N ARG A 39 25.05 2.88 -7.23
CA ARG A 39 26.33 2.49 -6.61
C ARG A 39 26.90 1.19 -7.17
N GLN A 40 26.04 0.27 -7.58
CA GLN A 40 26.43 -1.03 -8.14
C GLN A 40 25.63 -1.34 -9.42
N PRO A 41 26.03 -0.73 -10.56
CA PRO A 41 25.32 -0.91 -11.82
C PRO A 41 25.24 -2.37 -12.27
N GLU A 42 26.26 -3.17 -11.97
CA GLU A 42 26.31 -4.61 -12.29
C GLU A 42 25.24 -5.44 -11.57
N ALA A 43 24.69 -4.96 -10.46
CA ALA A 43 23.64 -5.63 -9.68
C ALA A 43 22.23 -5.06 -9.94
N THR A 44 22.07 -4.16 -10.92
CA THR A 44 20.81 -3.43 -11.15
C THR A 44 19.61 -4.36 -11.37
N ASP A 45 19.78 -5.44 -12.13
CA ASP A 45 18.70 -6.38 -12.41
C ASP A 45 18.25 -7.13 -11.14
N ASP A 46 19.18 -7.56 -10.30
CA ASP A 46 18.88 -8.22 -9.02
C ASP A 46 18.20 -7.25 -8.04
N ILE A 47 18.69 -6.01 -7.95
CA ILE A 47 18.08 -4.96 -7.14
C ILE A 47 16.65 -4.69 -7.60
N ARG A 48 16.41 -4.56 -8.90
CA ARG A 48 15.07 -4.35 -9.46
C ARG A 48 14.16 -5.54 -9.16
N ASN A 49 14.64 -6.77 -9.26
CA ASN A 49 13.85 -7.96 -8.97
C ASN A 49 13.42 -8.00 -7.50
N LEU A 50 14.34 -7.75 -6.57
CA LEU A 50 14.04 -7.67 -5.14
C LEU A 50 13.09 -6.50 -4.81
N MET A 51 13.27 -5.36 -5.46
CA MET A 51 12.38 -4.21 -5.35
C MET A 51 10.95 -4.56 -5.78
N ILE A 52 10.76 -5.22 -6.91
CA ILE A 52 9.43 -5.61 -7.40
C ILE A 52 8.73 -6.59 -6.44
N ILE A 53 9.46 -7.59 -5.93
CA ILE A 53 8.91 -8.55 -4.95
C ILE A 53 8.48 -7.82 -3.67
N SER A 54 9.32 -6.90 -3.18
CA SER A 54 9.01 -6.11 -1.99
C SER A 54 7.83 -5.16 -2.22
N ALA A 55 7.76 -4.52 -3.40
CA ALA A 55 6.64 -3.67 -3.79
C ALA A 55 5.33 -4.47 -3.86
N ALA A 56 5.37 -5.67 -4.43
CA ALA A 56 4.20 -6.56 -4.49
C ALA A 56 3.70 -6.95 -3.09
N LEU A 57 4.59 -7.14 -2.12
CA LEU A 57 4.20 -7.41 -0.74
C LEU A 57 3.55 -6.18 -0.08
N ILE A 58 4.09 -4.98 -0.30
CA ILE A 58 3.49 -3.72 0.19
C ILE A 58 2.09 -3.55 -0.41
N GLU A 59 1.96 -3.72 -1.73
CA GLU A 59 0.68 -3.63 -2.43
C GLU A 59 -0.32 -4.68 -1.96
N GLY A 60 0.13 -5.91 -1.68
CA GLY A 60 -0.74 -6.96 -1.13
C GLY A 60 -1.39 -6.56 0.19
N VAL A 61 -0.63 -5.95 1.11
CA VAL A 61 -1.14 -5.47 2.39
C VAL A 61 -2.05 -4.25 2.19
N ALA A 62 -1.65 -3.32 1.31
CA ALA A 62 -2.42 -2.11 1.02
C ALA A 62 -3.81 -2.45 0.42
N LEU A 63 -3.83 -3.33 -0.58
CA LEU A 63 -5.08 -3.78 -1.21
C LEU A 63 -5.95 -4.56 -0.23
N PHE A 64 -5.37 -5.39 0.64
CA PHE A 64 -6.14 -6.06 1.69
C PHE A 64 -6.83 -5.05 2.63
N ALA A 65 -6.12 -4.00 3.06
CA ALA A 65 -6.70 -2.94 3.87
C ALA A 65 -7.81 -2.17 3.12
N LEU A 66 -7.61 -1.88 1.83
CA LEU A 66 -8.62 -1.24 0.99
C LEU A 66 -9.86 -2.11 0.80
N ILE A 67 -9.72 -3.43 0.71
CA ILE A 67 -10.86 -4.36 0.66
C ILE A 67 -11.67 -4.24 1.95
N ILE A 68 -11.04 -4.23 3.12
CA ILE A 68 -11.76 -4.05 4.40
C ILE A 68 -12.52 -2.72 4.41
N CYS A 69 -11.87 -1.63 3.97
CA CYS A 69 -12.52 -0.33 3.88
C CYS A 69 -13.71 -0.35 2.91
N LEU A 70 -13.56 -1.00 1.76
CA LEU A 70 -14.64 -1.18 0.79
C LEU A 70 -15.80 -1.97 1.40
N LEU A 71 -15.53 -3.05 2.12
CA LEU A 71 -16.57 -3.85 2.77
C LEU A 71 -17.33 -3.08 3.86
N LEU A 72 -16.70 -2.11 4.52
CA LEU A 72 -17.37 -1.21 5.46
C LEU A 72 -18.20 -0.12 4.73
N ALA A 73 -17.79 0.26 3.52
CA ALA A 73 -18.47 1.26 2.72
C ALA A 73 -19.68 0.69 1.93
N VAL A 74 -19.66 -0.60 1.63
CA VAL A 74 -20.70 -1.27 0.85
C VAL A 74 -21.52 -2.16 1.77
N ASN A 75 -22.85 -1.98 1.81
CA ASN A 75 -23.80 -2.80 2.61
C ASN A 75 -23.96 -4.22 2.05
N ILE A 76 -22.85 -4.91 1.77
CA ILE A 76 -22.88 -6.25 1.20
C ILE A 76 -22.96 -7.33 2.30
N PHE A 77 -22.77 -6.94 3.56
CA PHE A 77 -22.83 -7.84 4.73
C PHE A 77 -23.42 -7.21 6.02
N ILE A 78 -23.90 -5.95 5.99
CA ILE A 78 -24.53 -5.21 7.10
C ILE A 78 -25.92 -4.77 6.65
#